data_AF-A0A2G0WBN0-F1
#
_entry.id   AF-A0A2G0WBN0-F1
#
_cell.length_a   1.000
_cell.length_b   1.000
_cell.length_c   1.000
_cell.angle_alpha   90.00
_cell.angle_beta   90.00
_cell.angle_gamma   90.00
#
_symmetry.space_group_name_H-M   'P 1'
#
loop_
_entity.id
_entity.type
_entity.pdbx_description
1 polymer ?
#
loop_
_entity_poly.entity_id
_entity_poly.type
_entity_poly.pdbx_seq_one_letter_code
_entity_poly.pdbx_strand_id
1 'polypeptide(L)'
;MEVLHKVALIPQQVQQPPSEATMTMYENLEAFNALACALLERLTPVSSGDVSVMQQQWPAAPDEYFSFMLERGHGEIKEDDCALPLLTIQSTLRPAADYFGDDGFNRDGPYEPGAKGKVWLFGWDSTGTAFGFDSGDNWRLLEIDSLRWITRLDLSFCQFVEGLLVCYPQRPASFANGVWRDSGDVSYTVSVQA
;
A
#
# COMPACT_ATOMS: atom_id res chain seq x y z
N MET A 1 -14.05 -72.58 24.83
CA MET A 1 -12.88 -71.73 24.53
C MET A 1 -13.11 -71.12 23.17
N GLU A 2 -13.51 -69.86 23.12
CA GLU A 2 -13.45 -69.03 21.91
C GLU A 2 -13.24 -67.58 22.39
N VAL A 3 -12.09 -67.03 22.03
CA VAL A 3 -11.64 -65.69 22.41
C VAL A 3 -12.07 -64.75 21.28
N LEU A 4 -13.09 -63.92 21.51
CA LEU A 4 -13.45 -62.83 20.60
C LEU A 4 -12.62 -61.60 20.96
N HIS A 5 -11.63 -61.29 20.12
CA HIS A 5 -10.87 -60.05 20.17
C HIS A 5 -11.76 -58.84 19.88
N LYS A 6 -11.69 -57.83 20.77
CA LYS A 6 -12.17 -56.46 20.54
C LYS A 6 -11.43 -55.85 19.36
N VAL A 7 -12.17 -55.37 18.36
CA VAL A 7 -11.68 -54.39 17.38
C VAL A 7 -12.22 -53.03 17.79
N ALA A 8 -11.33 -52.10 18.15
CA ALA A 8 -11.68 -50.72 18.46
C ALA A 8 -11.90 -49.96 17.15
N LEU A 9 -13.09 -49.36 17.00
CA LEU A 9 -13.39 -48.40 15.94
C LEU A 9 -12.67 -47.08 16.27
N ILE A 10 -11.64 -46.75 15.49
CA ILE A 10 -11.03 -45.42 15.49
C ILE A 10 -11.96 -44.49 14.69
N PRO A 11 -12.47 -43.38 15.25
CA PRO A 11 -13.24 -42.43 14.47
C PRO A 11 -12.31 -41.79 13.42
N GLN A 12 -12.70 -41.90 12.15
CA GLN A 12 -12.06 -41.15 11.07
C GLN A 12 -12.28 -39.66 11.35
N GLN A 13 -11.18 -38.91 11.53
CA GLN A 13 -11.24 -37.47 11.52
C GLN A 13 -11.74 -37.03 10.14
N VAL A 14 -12.90 -36.37 10.12
CA VAL A 14 -13.41 -35.66 8.95
C VAL A 14 -12.37 -34.59 8.64
N GLN A 15 -11.59 -34.80 7.58
CA GLN A 15 -10.74 -33.76 7.01
C GLN A 15 -11.67 -32.62 6.57
N GLN A 16 -11.62 -31.51 7.30
CA GLN A 16 -12.16 -30.27 6.80
C GLN A 16 -11.48 -29.97 5.47
N PRO A 17 -12.22 -29.56 4.42
CA PRO A 17 -11.60 -29.09 3.20
C PRO A 17 -10.66 -27.92 3.55
N PRO A 18 -9.54 -27.76 2.83
CA PRO A 18 -8.70 -26.59 3.01
C PRO A 18 -9.58 -25.35 2.85
N SER A 19 -9.53 -24.46 3.84
CA SER A 19 -10.04 -23.10 3.72
C SER A 19 -9.57 -22.56 2.37
N GLU A 20 -10.48 -22.04 1.54
CA GLU A 20 -10.09 -21.13 0.47
C GLU A 20 -9.11 -20.14 1.08
N ALA A 21 -7.86 -20.18 0.63
CA ALA A 21 -6.93 -19.12 0.93
C ALA A 21 -7.55 -17.89 0.28
N THR A 22 -8.09 -16.98 1.09
CA THR A 22 -8.56 -15.68 0.63
C THR A 22 -7.36 -15.03 -0.04
N MET A 23 -7.31 -14.99 -1.37
CA MET A 23 -6.24 -14.31 -2.09
C MET A 23 -6.18 -12.88 -1.58
N THR A 24 -5.04 -12.50 -1.02
CA THR A 24 -4.88 -11.17 -0.45
C THR A 24 -4.54 -10.19 -1.58
N MET A 25 -5.00 -8.95 -1.48
CA MET A 25 -4.89 -7.97 -2.59
C MET A 25 -3.44 -7.74 -3.00
N TYR A 26 -2.51 -7.88 -2.06
CA TYR A 26 -1.09 -7.60 -2.23
C TYR A 26 -0.18 -8.84 -2.22
N GLU A 27 -0.73 -10.05 -2.37
CA GLU A 27 0.01 -11.32 -2.23
C GLU A 27 1.16 -11.50 -3.24
N ASN A 28 1.13 -10.76 -4.36
CA ASN A 28 2.10 -10.89 -5.46
C ASN A 28 3.05 -9.69 -5.61
N LEU A 29 3.10 -8.78 -4.63
CA LEU A 29 3.98 -7.60 -4.68
C LEU A 29 5.46 -7.99 -4.76
N GLU A 30 5.82 -9.11 -4.16
CA GLU A 30 7.15 -9.70 -4.14
C GLU A 30 7.65 -10.10 -5.53
N ALA A 31 6.73 -10.42 -6.46
CA ALA A 31 7.09 -10.88 -7.80
C ALA A 31 7.64 -9.75 -8.69
N PHE A 32 7.41 -8.48 -8.32
CA PHE A 32 7.83 -7.33 -9.12
C PHE A 32 9.32 -7.01 -9.00
N ASN A 33 9.93 -7.31 -7.86
CA ASN A 33 11.34 -7.00 -7.59
C ASN A 33 11.90 -7.96 -6.55
N ALA A 34 13.13 -8.44 -6.76
CA ALA A 34 13.82 -9.32 -5.82
C ALA A 34 13.99 -8.70 -4.41
N LEU A 35 14.00 -7.37 -4.31
CA LEU A 35 14.05 -6.65 -3.03
C LEU A 35 12.66 -6.35 -2.44
N ALA A 36 11.57 -6.55 -3.18
CA ALA A 36 10.22 -6.20 -2.72
C ALA A 36 9.84 -6.92 -1.42
N CYS A 37 10.18 -8.20 -1.27
CA CYS A 37 9.99 -8.95 -0.02
C CYS A 37 10.64 -8.20 1.15
N ALA A 38 11.93 -7.93 1.06
CA ALA A 38 12.72 -7.33 2.13
C ALA A 38 12.23 -5.91 2.48
N LEU A 39 11.77 -5.16 1.48
CA LEU A 39 11.21 -3.82 1.67
C LEU A 39 9.88 -3.83 2.43
N LEU A 40 9.01 -4.81 2.16
CA LEU A 40 7.66 -4.88 2.73
C LEU A 40 7.59 -5.65 4.06
N GLU A 41 8.45 -6.64 4.29
CA GLU A 41 8.48 -7.46 5.52
C GLU A 41 8.74 -6.62 6.79
N ARG A 42 9.31 -5.43 6.63
CA ARG A 42 9.61 -4.50 7.73
C ARG A 42 8.39 -3.71 8.20
N LEU A 43 7.29 -3.76 7.45
CA LEU A 43 6.05 -3.10 7.82
C LEU A 43 5.32 -3.88 8.91
N THR A 44 4.55 -3.16 9.72
CA THR A 44 3.74 -3.73 10.80
C THR A 44 2.27 -3.67 10.42
N PRO A 45 1.64 -4.83 10.12
CA PRO A 45 0.21 -4.91 9.83
C PRO A 45 -0.66 -4.30 10.92
N VAL A 46 -1.71 -3.61 10.50
CA VAL A 46 -2.71 -3.01 11.40
C VAL A 46 -3.79 -4.04 11.71
N SER A 47 -4.27 -4.05 12.96
CA SER A 47 -5.31 -4.99 13.37
C SER A 47 -6.62 -4.73 12.61
N SER A 48 -7.41 -5.78 12.38
CA SER A 48 -8.72 -5.64 11.73
C SER A 48 -9.68 -4.72 12.49
N GLY A 49 -9.57 -4.67 13.82
CA GLY A 49 -10.32 -3.75 14.67
C GLY A 49 -9.95 -2.29 14.40
N ASP A 50 -8.65 -2.00 14.30
CA ASP A 50 -8.16 -0.65 14.01
C ASP A 50 -8.50 -0.22 12.58
N VAL A 51 -8.34 -1.11 11.59
CA VAL A 51 -8.76 -0.85 10.21
C VAL A 51 -10.27 -0.54 10.14
N SER A 52 -11.09 -1.28 10.91
CA SER A 52 -12.54 -1.01 10.99
C SER A 52 -12.82 0.40 11.53
N VAL A 53 -12.05 0.86 12.53
CA VAL A 53 -12.15 2.24 13.05
C VAL A 53 -11.72 3.25 11.98
N MET A 54 -10.65 2.99 11.25
CA MET A 54 -10.19 3.85 10.15
C MET A 54 -11.24 3.97 9.06
N GLN A 55 -11.89 2.87 8.66
CA GLN A 55 -12.98 2.86 7.68
C GLN A 55 -14.21 3.65 8.17
N GLN A 56 -14.53 3.61 9.46
CA GLN A 56 -15.60 4.44 10.02
C GLN A 56 -15.25 5.94 10.01
N GLN A 57 -13.97 6.25 10.24
CA GLN A 57 -13.47 7.63 10.24
C GLN A 57 -13.38 8.22 8.82
N TRP A 58 -12.98 7.40 7.84
CA TRP A 58 -12.80 7.81 6.45
C TRP A 58 -13.53 6.85 5.48
N PRO A 59 -14.87 6.82 5.50
CA PRO A 59 -15.67 5.81 4.78
C PRO A 59 -15.64 5.93 3.26
N ALA A 60 -15.11 7.03 2.74
CA ALA A 60 -14.97 7.27 1.30
C ALA A 60 -13.52 7.14 0.81
N ALA A 61 -12.56 6.85 1.71
CA ALA A 61 -11.18 6.58 1.31
C ALA A 61 -11.09 5.26 0.53
N PRO A 62 -10.06 5.08 -0.30
CA PRO A 62 -9.95 3.90 -1.15
C PRO A 62 -9.82 2.61 -0.33
N ASP A 63 -10.64 1.61 -0.64
CA ASP A 63 -10.59 0.29 0.04
C ASP A 63 -9.21 -0.36 -0.07
N GLU A 64 -8.52 -0.13 -1.19
CA GLU A 64 -7.15 -0.62 -1.41
C GLU A 64 -6.18 -0.17 -0.31
N TYR A 65 -6.32 1.08 0.18
CA TYR A 65 -5.50 1.58 1.28
C TYR A 65 -5.76 0.78 2.56
N PHE A 66 -7.02 0.52 2.90
CA PHE A 66 -7.36 -0.25 4.10
C PHE A 66 -6.90 -1.71 4.00
N SER A 67 -7.04 -2.34 2.82
CA SER A 67 -6.48 -3.66 2.56
C SER A 67 -4.97 -3.67 2.73
N PHE A 68 -4.26 -2.65 2.25
CA PHE A 68 -2.81 -2.55 2.45
C PHE A 68 -2.46 -2.42 3.92
N MET A 69 -3.18 -1.59 4.69
CA MET A 69 -2.94 -1.43 6.13
C MET A 69 -3.17 -2.75 6.88
N LEU A 70 -4.17 -3.54 6.47
CA LEU A 70 -4.45 -4.84 7.06
C LEU A 70 -3.40 -5.90 6.71
N GLU A 71 -2.96 -5.95 5.44
CA GLU A 71 -2.07 -7.00 4.93
C GLU A 71 -0.59 -6.71 5.19
N ARG A 72 -0.17 -5.47 4.98
CA ARG A 72 1.24 -5.03 5.02
C ARG A 72 1.48 -4.03 6.14
N GLY A 73 0.59 -3.05 6.28
CA GLY A 73 0.59 -2.12 7.40
C GLY A 73 1.47 -0.90 7.20
N HIS A 74 2.13 -0.47 8.28
CA HIS A 74 2.82 0.81 8.34
C HIS A 74 4.27 0.66 8.80
N GLY A 75 5.09 1.70 8.60
CA GLY A 75 6.51 1.68 8.92
C GLY A 75 7.37 2.23 7.79
N GLU A 76 8.67 2.03 7.92
CA GLU A 76 9.66 2.48 6.94
C GLU A 76 9.89 1.42 5.87
N ILE A 77 9.63 1.80 4.61
CA ILE A 77 10.08 1.06 3.43
C ILE A 77 11.51 1.52 3.13
N LYS A 78 12.50 0.67 3.43
CA LYS A 78 13.93 0.96 3.25
C LYS A 78 14.73 -0.32 3.01
N GLU A 79 15.82 -0.19 2.28
CA GLU A 79 16.68 -1.31 1.87
C GLU A 79 17.33 -2.00 3.07
N ASP A 80 17.85 -1.22 4.01
CA ASP A 80 18.45 -1.71 5.25
C ASP A 80 18.31 -0.68 6.40
N ASP A 81 18.84 -1.01 7.58
CA ASP A 81 18.76 -0.15 8.77
C ASP A 81 19.60 1.14 8.69
N CYS A 82 20.56 1.20 7.77
CA CYS A 82 21.45 2.34 7.53
C CYS A 82 20.94 3.25 6.41
N ALA A 83 20.04 2.76 5.56
CA ALA A 83 19.44 3.50 4.45
C ALA A 83 18.39 4.51 4.94
N LEU A 84 18.29 5.63 4.22
CA LEU A 84 17.16 6.54 4.37
C LEU A 84 15.89 5.90 3.83
N PRO A 85 14.72 6.12 4.46
CA PRO A 85 13.48 5.52 4.01
C PRO A 85 13.02 6.10 2.67
N LEU A 86 12.64 5.20 1.77
CA LEU A 86 11.96 5.54 0.51
C LEU A 86 10.58 6.12 0.78
N LEU A 87 9.88 5.49 1.72
CA LEU A 87 8.59 5.95 2.17
C LEU A 87 8.41 5.52 3.62
N THR A 88 8.01 6.46 4.46
CA THR A 88 7.51 6.16 5.79
C THR A 88 5.99 6.21 5.74
N ILE A 89 5.36 5.05 5.87
CA ILE A 89 3.90 4.92 5.95
C ILE A 89 3.47 5.09 7.40
N GLN A 90 2.49 5.94 7.63
CA GLN A 90 1.90 6.19 8.94
C GLN A 90 0.80 5.16 9.25
N SER A 91 0.60 4.86 10.53
CA SER A 91 -0.43 3.92 10.99
C SER A 91 -1.86 4.43 10.74
N THR A 92 -2.03 5.74 10.51
CA THR A 92 -3.32 6.38 10.24
C THR A 92 -3.12 7.57 9.30
N LEU A 93 -4.19 7.99 8.63
CA LEU A 93 -4.18 9.20 7.81
C LEU A 93 -4.03 10.45 8.69
N ARG A 94 -3.13 11.34 8.29
CA ARG A 94 -2.87 12.60 8.99
C ARG A 94 -3.29 13.79 8.12
N PRO A 95 -3.97 14.81 8.68
CA PRO A 95 -4.18 16.06 7.96
C PRO A 95 -2.85 16.63 7.46
N ALA A 96 -2.81 17.12 6.23
CA ALA A 96 -1.59 17.72 5.69
C ALA A 96 -1.09 18.89 6.54
N ALA A 97 -2.00 19.67 7.12
CA ALA A 97 -1.67 20.77 8.02
C ALA A 97 -0.89 20.37 9.27
N ASP A 98 -1.09 19.15 9.79
CA ASP A 98 -0.35 18.67 10.96
C ASP A 98 1.11 18.36 10.62
N TYR A 99 1.37 17.93 9.38
CA TYR A 99 2.72 17.65 8.89
C TYR A 99 3.43 18.95 8.49
N PHE A 100 2.70 19.82 7.81
CA PHE A 100 3.23 21.00 7.18
C PHE A 100 3.22 22.28 8.03
N GLY A 101 2.45 22.29 9.11
CA GLY A 101 2.25 23.44 10.00
C GLY A 101 1.14 24.41 9.55
N ASP A 102 0.57 24.24 8.36
CA ASP A 102 -0.50 25.06 7.80
C ASP A 102 -1.26 24.34 6.67
N ASP A 103 -2.40 24.91 6.24
CA ASP A 103 -3.19 24.44 5.09
C ASP A 103 -2.68 24.99 3.73
N GLY A 104 -1.46 25.54 3.70
CA GLY A 104 -0.91 26.25 2.55
C GLY A 104 -0.37 25.30 1.48
N PHE A 105 -1.00 25.32 0.31
CA PHE A 105 -0.47 24.73 -0.92
C PHE A 105 -0.14 25.81 -1.94
N ASN A 106 0.96 25.60 -2.67
CA ASN A 106 1.36 26.53 -3.70
C ASN A 106 0.48 26.34 -4.95
N ARG A 107 -0.21 27.41 -5.34
CA ARG A 107 -1.21 27.42 -6.41
C ARG A 107 -0.62 27.54 -7.81
N ASP A 108 0.67 27.86 -7.90
CA ASP A 108 1.41 27.97 -9.15
C ASP A 108 2.01 26.62 -9.61
N GLY A 109 1.65 25.53 -8.93
CA GLY A 109 2.05 24.18 -9.29
C GLY A 109 1.39 23.68 -10.59
N PRO A 110 1.89 22.56 -11.15
CA PRO A 110 1.36 21.96 -12.39
C PRO A 110 -0.09 21.47 -12.29
N TYR A 111 -0.62 21.41 -11.06
CA TYR A 111 -2.00 21.06 -10.76
C TYR A 111 -2.83 22.34 -10.50
N GLU A 112 -3.99 22.48 -11.18
CA GLU A 112 -5.00 23.52 -10.94
C GLU A 112 -5.23 23.78 -9.42
N PRO A 113 -5.61 25.00 -8.99
CA PRO A 113 -5.03 25.69 -7.85
C PRO A 113 -5.21 24.96 -6.50
N GLY A 114 -4.35 23.97 -6.25
CA GLY A 114 -4.32 23.21 -5.01
C GLY A 114 -5.39 22.10 -4.89
N ALA A 115 -5.50 21.55 -3.69
CA ALA A 115 -6.48 20.51 -3.38
C ALA A 115 -7.93 21.06 -3.43
N LYS A 116 -8.87 20.22 -3.87
CA LYS A 116 -10.30 20.56 -3.89
C LYS A 116 -10.97 20.40 -2.53
N GLY A 117 -10.41 19.55 -1.66
CA GLY A 117 -10.86 19.36 -0.29
C GLY A 117 -9.71 19.27 0.69
N LYS A 118 -9.93 18.53 1.79
CA LYS A 118 -8.87 18.27 2.77
C LYS A 118 -7.92 17.23 2.22
N VAL A 119 -6.61 17.49 2.39
CA VAL A 119 -5.56 16.56 2.07
C VAL A 119 -5.23 15.71 3.29
N TRP A 120 -5.27 14.39 3.09
CA TRP A 120 -4.98 13.38 4.11
C TRP A 120 -3.75 12.58 3.70
N LEU A 121 -2.66 12.73 4.43
CA LEU A 121 -1.38 12.09 4.17
C LEU A 121 -1.36 10.69 4.77
N PHE A 122 -0.88 9.71 4.00
CA PHE A 122 -0.57 8.38 4.51
C PHE A 122 0.94 8.17 4.72
N GLY A 123 1.80 9.02 4.14
CA GLY A 123 3.24 8.87 4.30
C GLY A 123 4.06 9.96 3.63
N TRP A 124 5.38 9.87 3.78
CA TRP A 124 6.36 10.78 3.18
C TRP A 124 7.71 10.09 3.01
N ASP A 125 8.48 10.55 2.03
CA ASP A 125 9.84 10.07 1.78
C ASP A 125 10.88 10.80 2.65
N SER A 126 12.14 10.39 2.54
CA SER A 126 13.25 11.06 3.21
C SER A 126 13.64 12.42 2.61
N THR A 127 13.10 12.78 1.45
CA THR A 127 13.41 14.03 0.73
C THR A 127 12.43 15.16 1.08
N GLY A 128 11.35 14.85 1.79
CA GLY A 128 10.31 15.79 2.20
C GLY A 128 9.11 15.81 1.26
N THR A 129 9.01 14.86 0.33
CA THR A 129 7.82 14.64 -0.49
C THR A 129 6.79 13.86 0.31
N ALA A 130 5.58 14.39 0.40
CA ALA A 130 4.46 13.76 1.10
C ALA A 130 3.46 13.16 0.12
N PHE A 131 2.81 12.07 0.53
CA PHE A 131 1.83 11.35 -0.27
C PHE A 131 0.52 11.22 0.49
N GLY A 132 -0.59 11.38 -0.23
CA GLY A 132 -1.90 11.43 0.40
C GLY A 132 -3.06 11.38 -0.57
N PHE A 133 -4.24 11.68 -0.05
CA PHE A 133 -5.50 11.70 -0.79
C PHE A 133 -6.17 13.07 -0.69
N ASP A 134 -6.80 13.51 -1.79
CA ASP A 134 -7.69 14.66 -1.80
C ASP A 134 -9.14 14.22 -1.54
N SER A 135 -9.64 14.44 -0.33
CA SER A 135 -11.02 14.09 0.03
C SER A 135 -12.08 14.89 -0.75
N GLY A 136 -11.73 16.02 -1.36
CA GLY A 136 -12.64 16.81 -2.21
C GLY A 136 -12.60 16.45 -3.69
N ASP A 137 -11.73 15.52 -4.09
CA ASP A 137 -11.58 15.07 -5.48
C ASP A 137 -11.67 13.55 -5.58
N ASN A 138 -12.71 12.97 -4.97
CA ASN A 138 -12.95 11.51 -4.94
C ASN A 138 -11.76 10.72 -4.38
N TRP A 139 -11.09 11.24 -3.35
CA TRP A 139 -9.94 10.60 -2.72
C TRP A 139 -8.81 10.26 -3.68
N ARG A 140 -8.61 11.12 -4.69
CA ARG A 140 -7.53 10.96 -5.66
C ARG A 140 -6.17 11.04 -5.00
N LEU A 141 -5.27 10.18 -5.45
CA LEU A 141 -3.90 10.09 -4.96
C LEU A 141 -3.07 11.32 -5.38
N LEU A 142 -2.36 11.87 -4.42
CA LEU A 142 -1.52 13.05 -4.56
C LEU A 142 -0.09 12.77 -4.13
N GLU A 143 0.83 13.44 -4.83
CA GLU A 143 2.20 13.73 -4.38
C GLU A 143 2.29 15.22 -4.08
N ILE A 144 3.03 15.57 -3.03
CA ILE A 144 3.21 16.95 -2.57
C ILE A 144 4.69 17.15 -2.31
N ASP A 145 5.34 17.93 -3.17
CA ASP A 145 6.79 18.15 -3.06
C ASP A 145 7.15 19.13 -1.93
N SER A 146 8.46 19.30 -1.73
CA SER A 146 9.01 20.22 -0.72
C SER A 146 8.66 21.70 -0.96
N LEU A 147 8.25 22.08 -2.18
CA LEU A 147 7.76 23.42 -2.54
C LEU A 147 6.25 23.56 -2.37
N ARG A 148 5.56 22.52 -1.90
CA ARG A 148 4.11 22.42 -1.73
C ARG A 148 3.35 22.47 -3.05
N TRP A 149 3.99 22.05 -4.13
CA TRP A 149 3.28 21.74 -5.36
C TRP A 149 2.61 20.38 -5.24
N ILE A 150 1.34 20.36 -5.58
CA ILE A 150 0.56 19.13 -5.66
C ILE A 150 0.69 18.58 -7.07
N THR A 151 0.92 17.28 -7.17
CA THR A 151 0.83 16.51 -8.41
C THR A 151 -0.22 15.42 -8.22
N ARG A 152 -1.20 15.35 -9.12
CA ARG A 152 -2.09 14.18 -9.20
C ARG A 152 -1.34 13.03 -9.83
N LEU A 153 -1.34 11.87 -9.17
CA LEU A 153 -0.61 10.72 -9.69
C LEU A 153 -1.41 9.90 -10.72
N ASP A 154 -2.73 10.05 -10.77
CA ASP A 154 -3.60 9.32 -11.69
C ASP A 154 -3.43 7.79 -11.63
N LEU A 155 -3.13 7.31 -10.42
CA LEU A 155 -2.97 5.90 -10.06
C LEU A 155 -4.01 5.52 -9.00
N SER A 156 -4.36 4.24 -8.95
CA SER A 156 -4.94 3.64 -7.74
C SER A 156 -3.87 3.54 -6.64
N PHE A 157 -4.28 3.30 -5.39
CA PHE A 157 -3.32 3.14 -4.31
C PHE A 157 -2.49 1.86 -4.49
N CYS A 158 -3.10 0.78 -4.97
CA CYS A 158 -2.41 -0.45 -5.32
C CYS A 158 -1.33 -0.21 -6.38
N GLN A 159 -1.68 0.48 -7.47
CA GLN A 159 -0.71 0.85 -8.50
C GLN A 159 0.44 1.69 -7.93
N PHE A 160 0.16 2.65 -7.05
CA PHE A 160 1.23 3.40 -6.40
C PHE A 160 2.20 2.50 -5.62
N VAL A 161 1.68 1.52 -4.86
CA VAL A 161 2.52 0.56 -4.14
C VAL A 161 3.33 -0.30 -5.11
N GLU A 162 2.73 -0.81 -6.18
CA GLU A 162 3.46 -1.54 -7.24
C GLU A 162 4.59 -0.68 -7.83
N GLY A 163 4.27 0.58 -8.15
CA GLY A 163 5.20 1.59 -8.63
C GLY A 163 6.40 1.74 -7.70
N LEU A 164 6.19 1.88 -6.39
CA LEU A 164 7.28 1.97 -5.42
C LEU A 164 8.25 0.77 -5.49
N LEU A 165 7.75 -0.43 -5.77
CA LEU A 165 8.56 -1.65 -5.81
C LEU A 165 9.37 -1.78 -7.10
N VAL A 166 8.85 -1.30 -8.23
CA VAL A 166 9.53 -1.37 -9.54
C VAL A 166 10.44 -0.17 -9.81
N CYS A 167 10.17 0.99 -9.22
CA CYS A 167 10.92 2.22 -9.47
C CYS A 167 12.25 2.31 -8.69
N TYR A 168 12.56 1.34 -7.84
CA TYR A 168 13.77 1.39 -7.01
C TYR A 168 15.00 0.80 -7.74
N PRO A 169 16.13 1.54 -7.88
CA PRO A 169 16.42 2.89 -7.37
C PRO A 169 16.27 3.99 -8.44
N GLN A 170 15.38 4.95 -8.16
CA GLN A 170 15.30 6.31 -8.75
C GLN A 170 15.15 6.44 -10.27
N ARG A 171 14.57 5.45 -10.95
CA ARG A 171 14.22 5.67 -12.36
C ARG A 171 12.81 6.22 -12.44
N PRO A 172 12.60 7.37 -13.12
CA PRO A 172 11.25 7.78 -13.50
C PRO A 172 10.53 6.60 -14.14
N ALA A 173 9.35 6.26 -13.65
CA ALA A 173 8.54 5.22 -14.25
C ALA A 173 7.15 5.74 -14.57
N SER A 174 6.50 5.04 -15.48
CA SER A 174 5.13 5.32 -15.90
C SER A 174 4.32 4.04 -15.93
N PHE A 175 3.03 4.18 -15.66
CA PHE A 175 2.08 3.09 -15.78
C PHE A 175 1.11 3.38 -16.93
N ALA A 176 1.05 2.47 -17.90
CA ALA A 176 0.12 2.58 -19.02
C ALA A 176 -0.28 1.19 -19.52
N ASN A 177 -1.58 1.01 -19.82
CA ASN A 177 -2.14 -0.25 -20.34
C ASN A 177 -1.79 -1.49 -19.50
N GLY A 178 -1.74 -1.35 -18.17
CA GLY A 178 -1.42 -2.46 -17.26
C GLY A 178 0.07 -2.77 -17.13
N VAL A 179 0.95 -1.91 -17.66
CA VAL A 179 2.40 -2.14 -17.68
C VAL A 179 3.13 -0.97 -17.03
N TRP A 180 4.01 -1.29 -16.08
CA TRP A 180 4.99 -0.36 -15.55
C TRP A 180 6.20 -0.32 -16.47
N ARG A 181 6.70 0.89 -16.77
CA ARG A 181 7.94 1.09 -17.54
C ARG A 181 8.85 2.07 -16.84
N ASP A 182 10.09 1.67 -16.60
CA ASP A 182 11.13 2.58 -16.11
C ASP A 182 11.74 3.43 -17.25
N SER A 183 12.55 4.43 -16.89
CA SER A 183 13.25 5.30 -17.84
C SER A 183 14.35 4.61 -18.65
N GLY A 184 14.60 3.32 -18.40
CA GLY A 184 15.53 2.47 -19.15
C GLY A 184 14.80 1.51 -20.11
N ASP A 185 13.50 1.74 -20.37
CA ASP A 185 12.62 0.90 -21.19
C ASP A 185 12.40 -0.53 -20.65
N VAL A 186 12.68 -0.78 -19.37
CA VAL A 186 12.37 -2.05 -18.71
C VAL A 186 10.88 -2.09 -18.40
N SER A 187 10.19 -3.13 -18.86
CA SER A 187 8.76 -3.33 -18.62
C SER A 187 8.51 -4.34 -17.50
N TYR A 188 7.61 -4.00 -16.58
CA TYR A 188 7.17 -4.86 -15.49
C TYR A 188 5.67 -5.12 -15.67
N THR A 189 5.30 -6.38 -15.82
CA THR A 189 3.92 -6.84 -15.99
C THR A 189 3.44 -7.47 -14.71
N VAL A 190 2.30 -7.01 -14.20
CA VAL A 190 1.58 -7.70 -13.12
C VAL A 190 1.16 -9.07 -13.63
N SER A 191 1.86 -10.13 -13.20
CA SER A 191 1.46 -11.49 -13.55
C SER A 191 0.36 -11.91 -12.57
N VAL A 192 -0.89 -11.62 -12.92
CA VAL A 192 -2.02 -12.24 -12.20
C VAL A 192 -2.04 -13.69 -12.64
N GLN A 193 -1.51 -14.60 -11.81
CA GLN A 193 -1.76 -16.02 -12.01
C GLN A 193 -3.25 -16.26 -11.72
N ALA A 194 -3.96 -16.67 -12.76
CA ALA A 194 -5.38 -17.04 -12.71
C ALA A 194 -5.59 -18.40 -12.03
#